data_AF-A0A3P9CKM4-F1
#
_entry.id   AF-A0A3P9CKM4-F1
#
_cell.length_a   1.000
_cell.length_b   1.000
_cell.length_c   1.000
_cell.angle_alpha   90.00
_cell.angle_beta   90.00
_cell.angle_gamma   90.00
#
_symmetry.space_group_name_H-M   'P 1'
#
loop_
_entity.id
_entity.type
_entity.pdbx_description
1 polymer ?
#
loop_
_entity_poly.entity_id
_entity_poly.type
_entity_poly.pdbx_seq_one_letter_code
_entity_poly.pdbx_strand_id
1 'polypeptide(L)'
;MADLLGSILNSMEKPPTVGDQESRRKAREQAARLKKMEEEEKRKKAEFRKKMEKEVSDFIQDSSQQKRKYNPMGKIERSILHDVAEVAGLTSFSFGEDEESRYVMLFKKEFAPSDEELEAYRKGEEWDPKLAEQRRRLKVRLVVEALYGSESQICPNSNYRDKYSHLIGTSAAKDAAHTLEANRAYGCVPVANKRDTRSIEEAMNAIRAKKRQKPEVKS
;
A
#
# COMPACT_ATOMS: atom_id res chain seq x y z
N MET A 1 -18.01 -16.11 95.40
CA MET A 1 -16.95 -16.38 94.40
C MET A 1 -17.56 -16.10 93.04
N ALA A 2 -17.01 -15.14 92.29
CA ALA A 2 -17.44 -14.94 90.91
C ALA A 2 -16.98 -16.15 90.09
N ASP A 3 -17.89 -16.74 89.33
CA ASP A 3 -17.60 -17.87 88.46
C ASP A 3 -16.67 -17.42 87.33
N LEU A 4 -15.38 -17.76 87.47
CA LEU A 4 -14.31 -17.36 86.57
C LEU A 4 -14.58 -17.86 85.14
N LEU A 5 -15.21 -19.03 85.01
CA LEU A 5 -15.61 -19.60 83.73
C LEU A 5 -16.75 -18.79 83.09
N GLY A 6 -17.70 -18.30 83.89
CA GLY A 6 -18.78 -17.43 83.44
C GLY A 6 -18.28 -16.07 82.92
N SER A 7 -17.27 -15.48 83.57
CA SER A 7 -16.62 -14.24 83.09
C SER A 7 -15.83 -14.44 81.80
N ILE A 8 -15.21 -15.60 81.59
CA ILE A 8 -14.44 -15.93 80.37
C ILE A 8 -15.38 -16.27 79.20
N LEU A 9 -16.48 -16.99 79.45
CA LEU A 9 -17.48 -17.33 78.41
C LEU A 9 -18.26 -16.10 77.92
N ASN A 10 -18.44 -15.09 78.77
CA ASN A 10 -19.17 -13.87 78.41
C ASN A 10 -18.27 -12.78 77.78
N SER A 11 -16.94 -12.93 77.86
CA SER A 11 -15.96 -12.03 77.22
C SER A 11 -15.53 -12.49 75.82
N MET A 12 -15.88 -13.73 75.42
CA MET A 12 -15.70 -14.19 74.05
C MET A 12 -16.72 -13.52 73.13
N GLU A 13 -16.26 -13.01 71.98
CA GLU A 13 -17.10 -12.42 70.95
C GLU A 13 -18.08 -13.50 70.44
N LYS A 14 -19.38 -13.28 70.64
CA LYS A 14 -20.40 -14.27 70.29
C LYS A 14 -20.39 -14.48 68.78
N PRO A 15 -20.44 -15.74 68.31
CA PRO A 15 -20.46 -16.03 66.88
C PRO A 15 -21.67 -15.34 66.24
N PRO A 16 -21.53 -14.76 65.04
CA PRO A 16 -22.57 -13.93 64.44
C PRO A 16 -23.87 -14.74 64.30
N THR A 17 -24.89 -14.33 65.05
CA THR A 17 -26.19 -15.00 65.09
C THR A 17 -26.94 -14.74 63.79
N VAL A 18 -27.42 -15.80 63.12
CA VAL A 18 -28.07 -15.77 61.79
C VAL A 18 -29.43 -15.00 61.77
N GLY A 19 -29.80 -14.33 62.86
CA GLY A 19 -31.10 -13.72 63.11
C GLY A 19 -31.08 -12.29 63.68
N ASP A 20 -29.93 -11.60 63.73
CA ASP A 20 -29.89 -10.23 64.25
C ASP A 20 -30.72 -9.27 63.38
N GLN A 21 -31.91 -8.91 63.87
CA GLN A 21 -32.86 -8.04 63.16
C GLN A 21 -32.24 -6.66 62.85
N GLU A 22 -31.32 -6.21 63.69
CA GLU A 22 -30.56 -4.96 63.53
C GLU A 22 -29.52 -5.06 62.40
N SER A 23 -28.82 -6.19 62.26
CA SER A 23 -27.85 -6.38 61.16
C SER A 23 -28.57 -6.45 59.80
N ARG A 24 -29.73 -7.12 59.75
CA ARG A 24 -30.60 -7.13 58.56
C ARG A 24 -31.15 -5.74 58.22
N ARG A 25 -31.49 -4.93 59.22
CA ARG A 25 -31.95 -3.54 59.01
C ARG A 25 -30.82 -2.67 58.45
N LYS A 26 -29.62 -2.75 59.03
CA LYS A 26 -28.42 -2.03 58.54
C LYS A 26 -28.05 -2.44 57.12
N ALA A 27 -28.09 -3.73 56.80
CA ALA A 27 -27.83 -4.23 55.43
C ALA A 27 -28.86 -3.72 54.42
N ARG A 28 -30.16 -3.73 54.76
CA ARG A 28 -31.22 -3.17 53.90
C ARG A 28 -31.05 -1.67 53.68
N GLU A 29 -30.67 -0.92 54.71
CA GLU A 29 -30.44 0.52 54.58
C GLU A 29 -29.23 0.83 53.70
N GLN A 30 -28.12 0.10 53.85
CA GLN A 30 -26.95 0.23 52.97
C GLN A 30 -27.29 -0.12 51.52
N ALA A 31 -28.04 -1.20 51.29
CA ALA A 31 -28.51 -1.58 49.95
C ALA A 31 -29.42 -0.51 49.34
N ALA A 32 -30.33 0.08 50.12
CA ALA A 32 -31.20 1.17 49.67
C ALA A 32 -30.41 2.43 49.31
N ARG A 33 -29.38 2.79 50.11
CA ARG A 33 -28.48 3.92 49.81
C ARG A 33 -27.69 3.69 48.52
N LEU A 34 -27.14 2.49 48.34
CA LEU A 34 -26.43 2.11 47.11
C LEU A 34 -27.36 2.18 45.89
N LYS A 35 -28.58 1.66 46.01
CA LYS A 35 -29.58 1.71 44.93
C LYS A 35 -29.94 3.15 44.57
N LYS A 36 -30.14 4.02 45.56
CA LYS A 36 -30.44 5.44 45.32
C LYS A 36 -29.28 6.15 44.61
N MET A 37 -28.03 5.90 45.03
CA MET A 37 -26.85 6.43 44.35
C MET A 37 -26.75 5.91 42.91
N GLU A 38 -27.05 4.63 42.67
CA GLU A 38 -27.05 4.05 41.32
C GLU A 38 -28.13 4.66 40.42
N GLU A 39 -29.33 4.90 40.95
CA GLU A 39 -30.43 5.55 40.23
C GLU A 39 -30.09 7.01 39.88
N GLU A 40 -29.47 7.74 40.80
CA GLU A 40 -29.00 9.11 40.55
C GLU A 40 -27.91 9.14 39.47
N GLU A 41 -26.94 8.22 39.51
CA GLU A 41 -25.92 8.08 38.48
C GLU A 41 -26.50 7.70 37.12
N LYS A 42 -27.49 6.80 37.08
CA LYS A 42 -28.23 6.48 35.84
C LYS A 42 -28.96 7.70 35.30
N ARG A 43 -29.59 8.48 36.18
CA ARG A 43 -30.30 9.71 35.78
C ARG A 43 -29.34 10.73 35.18
N LYS A 44 -28.20 11.00 35.84
CA LYS A 44 -27.17 11.92 35.32
C LYS A 44 -26.65 11.48 33.94
N LYS A 45 -26.39 10.19 33.74
CA LYS A 45 -25.95 9.65 32.45
C LYS A 45 -27.00 9.84 31.36
N ALA A 46 -28.27 9.61 31.67
CA ALA A 46 -29.37 9.81 30.73
C ALA A 46 -29.58 11.29 30.38
N GLU A 47 -29.47 12.19 31.36
CA GLU A 47 -29.53 13.64 31.16
C GLU A 47 -28.37 14.13 30.28
N PHE A 48 -27.15 13.64 30.55
CA PHE A 48 -25.97 13.94 29.73
C PHE A 48 -26.15 13.46 28.29
N ARG A 49 -26.64 12.22 28.10
CA ARG A 49 -26.92 11.68 26.76
C ARG A 49 -27.88 12.58 25.98
N LYS A 50 -29.02 12.96 26.58
CA LYS A 50 -30.00 13.86 25.94
C LYS A 50 -29.39 15.21 25.57
N LYS A 51 -28.53 15.76 26.44
CA LYS A 51 -27.82 17.01 26.16
C LYS A 51 -26.90 16.86 24.95
N MET A 52 -26.11 15.78 24.89
CA MET A 52 -25.20 15.51 23.78
C MET A 52 -25.94 15.22 22.48
N GLU A 53 -27.06 14.49 22.50
CA GLU A 53 -27.90 14.26 21.32
C GLU A 53 -28.38 15.57 20.72
N LYS A 54 -28.81 16.53 21.55
CA LYS A 54 -29.21 17.85 21.09
C LYS A 54 -28.02 18.63 20.50
N GLU A 55 -26.90 18.69 21.21
CA GLU A 55 -25.70 19.41 20.73
C GLU A 55 -25.16 18.82 19.41
N VAL A 56 -25.17 17.50 19.27
CA VAL A 56 -24.75 16.81 18.05
C VAL A 56 -25.72 17.08 16.92
N SER A 57 -27.03 17.07 17.19
CA SER A 57 -28.04 17.46 16.20
C SER A 57 -27.84 18.90 15.72
N ASP A 58 -27.62 19.84 16.64
CA ASP A 58 -27.38 21.25 16.30
C ASP A 58 -26.09 21.41 15.46
N PHE A 59 -25.04 20.66 15.80
CA PHE A 59 -23.78 20.63 15.05
C PHE A 59 -23.94 20.07 13.62
N ILE A 60 -24.78 19.06 13.45
CA ILE A 60 -25.08 18.49 12.12
C ILE A 60 -25.79 19.53 11.26
N GLN A 61 -26.76 20.24 11.83
CA GLN A 61 -27.53 21.27 11.13
C GLN A 61 -26.68 22.48 10.72
N ASP A 62 -25.68 22.86 11.53
CA ASP A 62 -24.79 23.98 11.22
C ASP A 62 -23.76 23.61 10.14
N SER A 63 -24.04 23.92 8.88
CA SER A 63 -23.15 23.64 7.74
C SER A 63 -21.80 24.38 7.79
N SER A 64 -21.65 25.43 8.60
CA SER A 64 -20.40 26.19 8.69
C SER A 64 -19.31 25.46 9.47
N GLN A 65 -19.72 24.65 10.46
CA GLN A 65 -18.79 23.89 11.29
C GLN A 65 -18.50 22.53 10.67
N GLN A 66 -17.22 22.27 10.39
CA GLN A 66 -16.73 20.99 9.86
C GLN A 66 -16.39 19.99 10.97
N LYS A 67 -15.86 20.52 12.08
CA LYS A 67 -15.40 19.76 13.26
C LYS A 67 -15.73 20.50 14.55
N ARG A 68 -15.90 19.75 15.63
CA ARG A 68 -16.18 20.29 16.96
C ARG A 68 -15.30 19.61 18.00
N LYS A 69 -14.59 20.43 18.78
CA LYS A 69 -13.76 19.99 19.91
C LYS A 69 -14.54 20.17 21.22
N TYR A 70 -14.62 19.11 22.00
CA TYR A 70 -15.20 19.14 23.34
C TYR A 70 -14.13 19.36 24.40
N ASN A 71 -14.56 19.77 25.58
CA ASN A 71 -13.68 19.82 26.75
C ASN A 71 -13.29 18.40 27.20
N PRO A 72 -12.16 18.24 27.90
CA PRO A 72 -11.82 16.99 28.56
C PRO A 72 -12.96 16.54 29.47
N MET A 73 -13.32 15.26 29.39
CA MET A 73 -14.48 14.70 30.10
C MET A 73 -14.19 13.26 30.53
N GLY A 74 -14.95 12.74 31.50
CA GLY A 74 -14.68 11.42 32.08
C GLY A 74 -14.89 10.26 31.09
N LYS A 75 -14.33 9.08 31.40
CA LYS A 75 -14.41 7.88 30.54
C LYS A 75 -15.85 7.54 30.10
N ILE A 76 -16.81 7.63 31.01
CA ILE A 76 -18.22 7.32 30.73
C ILE A 76 -18.84 8.36 29.80
N GLU A 77 -18.58 9.64 30.05
CA GLU A 77 -19.10 10.74 29.24
C GLU A 77 -18.55 10.68 27.80
N ARG A 78 -17.24 10.41 27.66
CA ARG A 78 -16.63 10.16 26.35
C ARG A 78 -17.29 8.99 25.62
N SER A 79 -17.52 7.88 26.32
CA SER A 79 -18.18 6.71 25.74
C SER A 79 -19.59 7.03 25.24
N ILE A 80 -20.35 7.82 25.99
CA ILE A 80 -21.71 8.25 25.58
C ILE A 80 -21.62 9.14 24.35
N LEU A 81 -20.67 10.08 24.30
CA LEU A 81 -20.50 10.96 23.15
C LEU A 81 -20.09 10.21 21.88
N HIS A 82 -19.23 9.20 22.00
CA HIS A 82 -18.88 8.31 20.90
C HIS A 82 -20.11 7.54 20.38
N ASP A 83 -20.92 6.95 21.27
CA ASP A 83 -22.17 6.25 20.91
C ASP A 83 -23.15 7.18 20.17
N VAL A 84 -23.39 8.37 20.71
CA VAL A 84 -24.28 9.37 20.07
C VAL A 84 -23.74 9.80 18.70
N ALA A 85 -22.44 10.03 18.58
CA ALA A 85 -21.82 10.41 17.31
C ALA A 85 -21.89 9.30 16.26
N GLU A 86 -21.65 8.05 16.64
CA GLU A 86 -21.74 6.88 15.75
C GLU A 86 -23.17 6.70 15.22
N VAL A 87 -24.17 6.78 16.10
CA VAL A 87 -25.60 6.72 15.71
C VAL A 87 -25.97 7.86 14.76
N ALA A 88 -25.42 9.06 14.97
CA ALA A 88 -25.65 10.20 14.10
C ALA A 88 -24.83 10.17 12.79
N GLY A 89 -23.98 9.16 12.58
CA GLY A 89 -23.17 8.99 11.38
C GLY A 89 -21.98 9.95 11.29
N LEU A 90 -21.49 10.45 12.42
CA LEU A 90 -20.31 11.30 12.53
C LEU A 90 -19.07 10.48 12.85
N THR A 91 -17.90 11.01 12.49
CA THR A 91 -16.62 10.42 12.88
C THR A 91 -16.17 11.03 14.19
N SER A 92 -15.84 10.20 15.19
CA SER A 92 -15.44 10.66 16.52
C SER A 92 -14.08 10.09 16.92
N PHE A 93 -13.22 10.94 17.49
CA PHE A 93 -11.90 10.54 17.98
C PHE A 93 -11.62 11.13 19.37
N SER A 94 -10.95 10.35 20.21
CA SER A 94 -10.46 10.80 21.52
C SER A 94 -8.96 11.11 21.44
N PHE A 95 -8.56 12.25 21.99
CA PHE A 95 -7.18 12.71 22.04
C PHE A 95 -6.82 13.13 23.47
N GLY A 96 -5.54 13.01 23.83
CA GLY A 96 -5.03 13.31 25.17
C GLY A 96 -4.29 12.11 25.78
N GLU A 97 -3.26 12.41 26.58
CA GLU A 97 -2.37 11.41 27.17
C GLU A 97 -3.04 10.77 28.40
N ASP A 98 -3.45 11.61 29.36
CA ASP A 98 -4.02 11.19 30.63
C ASP A 98 -5.53 10.98 30.58
N GLU A 99 -6.07 10.20 31.52
CA GLU A 99 -7.50 9.92 31.59
C GLU A 99 -8.33 11.19 31.85
N GLU A 100 -7.77 12.17 32.56
CA GLU A 100 -8.41 13.45 32.90
C GLU A 100 -8.27 14.52 31.80
N SER A 101 -7.17 14.52 31.04
CA SER A 101 -6.94 15.48 29.95
C SER A 101 -7.54 15.03 28.61
N ARG A 102 -7.99 13.78 28.52
CA ARG A 102 -8.60 13.22 27.31
C ARG A 102 -9.91 13.90 26.95
N TYR A 103 -9.93 14.46 25.75
CA TYR A 103 -11.07 15.13 25.13
C TYR A 103 -11.52 14.42 23.85
N VAL A 104 -12.73 14.71 23.40
CA VAL A 104 -13.32 14.13 22.19
C VAL A 104 -13.44 15.21 21.11
N MET A 105 -13.13 14.85 19.88
CA MET A 105 -13.43 15.65 18.70
C MET A 105 -14.38 14.90 17.78
N LEU A 106 -15.36 15.64 17.27
CA LEU A 106 -16.31 15.17 16.26
C LEU A 106 -15.99 15.80 14.92
N PHE A 107 -16.12 15.02 13.87
CA PHE A 107 -15.92 15.41 12.50
C PHE A 107 -17.12 14.97 11.67
N LYS A 108 -17.58 15.84 10.79
CA LYS A 108 -18.58 15.46 9.78
C LYS A 108 -17.98 14.45 8.82
N LYS A 109 -18.81 13.53 8.33
CA LYS A 109 -18.37 12.43 7.46
C LYS A 109 -17.62 12.90 6.22
N GLU A 110 -18.05 14.02 5.62
CA GLU A 110 -17.41 14.64 4.44
C GLU A 110 -16.06 15.31 4.78
N PHE A 111 -15.86 15.67 6.04
CA PHE A 111 -14.68 16.36 6.56
C PHE A 111 -13.94 15.47 7.56
N ALA A 112 -13.97 14.15 7.35
CA ALA A 112 -13.25 13.21 8.17
C ALA A 112 -11.74 13.51 8.07
N PRO A 113 -11.01 13.54 9.20
CA PRO A 113 -9.61 13.91 9.22
C PRO A 113 -8.77 12.85 8.51
N SER A 114 -7.70 13.29 7.85
CA SER A 114 -6.71 12.39 7.27
C SER A 114 -5.83 11.74 8.35
N ASP A 115 -5.17 10.63 8.04
CA ASP A 115 -4.27 9.96 8.98
C ASP A 115 -3.14 10.89 9.49
N GLU A 116 -2.62 11.75 8.63
CA GLU A 116 -1.60 12.75 8.99
C GLU A 116 -2.16 13.81 9.97
N GLU A 117 -3.40 14.25 9.77
CA GLU A 117 -4.10 15.17 10.67
C GLU A 117 -4.37 14.50 12.04
N LEU A 118 -4.76 13.23 12.04
CA LEU A 118 -4.97 12.46 13.26
C LEU A 118 -3.67 12.31 14.07
N GLU A 119 -2.54 12.07 13.40
CA GLU A 119 -1.23 12.01 14.07
C GLU A 119 -0.83 13.35 14.67
N ALA A 120 -1.06 14.46 13.96
CA ALA A 120 -0.82 15.79 14.49
C ALA A 120 -1.62 16.03 15.77
N TYR A 121 -2.92 15.68 15.78
CA TYR A 121 -3.75 15.79 16.98
C TYR A 121 -3.31 14.88 18.13
N ARG A 122 -2.83 13.66 17.85
CA ARG A 122 -2.27 12.76 18.87
C ARG A 122 -0.99 13.32 19.49
N LYS A 123 -0.19 14.04 18.72
CA LYS A 123 1.03 14.73 19.19
C LYS A 123 0.73 16.05 19.89
N GLY A 124 -0.51 16.55 19.82
CA GLY A 124 -0.91 17.85 20.34
C GLY A 124 -0.45 19.03 19.46
N GLU A 125 -0.07 18.77 18.21
CA GLU A 125 0.33 19.80 17.25
C GLU A 125 -0.91 20.49 16.64
N GLU A 126 -0.77 21.77 16.30
CA GLU A 126 -1.82 22.50 15.58
C GLU A 126 -1.80 22.14 14.09
N TRP A 127 -2.91 21.61 13.59
CA TRP A 127 -3.06 21.25 12.19
C TRP A 127 -3.58 22.43 11.36
N ASP A 128 -2.73 22.98 10.50
CA ASP A 128 -3.12 23.92 9.45
C ASP A 128 -3.22 23.20 8.09
N PRO A 129 -4.42 23.12 7.48
CA PRO A 129 -4.62 22.49 6.17
C PRO A 129 -3.73 23.04 5.06
N LYS A 130 -3.40 24.34 5.08
CA LYS A 130 -2.57 24.96 4.03
C LYS A 130 -1.12 24.53 4.14
N LEU A 131 -0.58 24.49 5.36
CA LEU A 131 0.78 24.06 5.63
C LEU A 131 0.94 22.57 5.29
N ALA A 132 -0.07 21.76 5.63
CA ALA A 132 -0.10 20.35 5.29
C ALA A 132 -0.06 20.10 3.78
N GLU A 133 -0.86 20.83 2.99
CA GLU A 133 -0.83 20.69 1.53
C GLU A 133 0.53 21.08 0.94
N GLN A 134 1.16 22.14 1.46
CA GLN A 134 2.51 22.54 1.07
C GLN A 134 3.55 21.45 1.41
N ARG A 135 3.50 20.89 2.62
CA ARG A 135 4.35 19.75 3.02
C ARG A 135 4.14 18.55 2.12
N ARG A 136 2.88 18.22 1.77
CA ARG A 136 2.56 17.12 0.86
C ARG A 136 3.14 17.35 -0.53
N ARG A 137 3.00 18.56 -1.08
CA ARG A 137 3.58 18.94 -2.38
C ARG A 137 5.11 18.84 -2.36
N LEU A 138 5.76 19.26 -1.29
CA LEU A 138 7.21 19.13 -1.12
C LEU A 138 7.63 17.66 -1.01
N LYS A 139 6.94 16.85 -0.21
CA LYS A 139 7.25 15.42 -0.06
C LYS A 139 7.07 14.66 -1.37
N VAL A 140 6.00 14.93 -2.12
CA VAL A 140 5.79 14.36 -3.46
C VAL A 140 6.91 14.80 -4.40
N ARG A 141 7.30 16.09 -4.39
CA ARG A 141 8.41 16.58 -5.21
C ARG A 141 9.72 15.87 -4.87
N LEU A 142 10.04 15.71 -3.60
CA LEU A 142 11.24 15.00 -3.15
C LEU A 142 11.23 13.52 -3.52
N VAL A 143 10.07 12.84 -3.44
CA VAL A 143 9.95 11.44 -3.86
C VAL A 143 10.11 11.32 -5.38
N VAL A 144 9.50 12.21 -6.15
CA VAL A 144 9.69 12.28 -7.61
C VAL A 144 11.16 12.54 -7.92
N GLU A 145 11.80 13.50 -7.29
CA GLU A 145 13.22 13.80 -7.46
C GLU A 145 14.12 12.64 -7.02
N ALA A 146 13.77 11.87 -5.98
CA ALA A 146 14.51 10.69 -5.58
C ALA A 146 14.32 9.50 -6.56
N LEU A 147 13.13 9.35 -7.13
CA LEU A 147 12.84 8.31 -8.12
C LEU A 147 13.53 8.62 -9.46
N TYR A 148 13.42 9.86 -9.94
CA TYR A 148 13.99 10.30 -11.23
C TYR A 148 15.44 10.81 -11.12
N GLY A 149 15.94 11.13 -9.92
CA GLY A 149 17.31 11.55 -9.67
C GLY A 149 18.30 10.37 -9.54
N SER A 150 17.80 9.14 -9.62
CA SER A 150 18.61 7.91 -9.65
C SER A 150 18.81 7.34 -11.06
N GLU A 151 18.76 8.18 -12.10
CA GLU A 151 19.37 7.85 -13.40
C GLU A 151 20.91 7.93 -13.30
N SER A 152 21.51 7.16 -12.38
CA SER A 152 22.88 6.70 -12.60
C SER A 152 22.83 5.87 -13.87
N GLN A 153 23.45 6.36 -14.94
CA GLN A 153 23.65 5.62 -16.18
C GLN A 153 24.16 4.22 -15.84
N ILE A 154 23.26 3.22 -15.91
CA ILE A 154 23.62 1.81 -15.76
C ILE A 154 24.36 1.47 -17.04
N CYS A 155 25.68 1.73 -17.05
CA CYS A 155 26.58 1.22 -18.07
C CYS A 155 26.80 -0.26 -17.75
N PRO A 156 26.22 -1.21 -18.48
CA PRO A 156 26.49 -2.62 -18.22
C PRO A 156 27.99 -2.89 -18.39
N ASN A 157 28.60 -3.53 -17.39
CA ASN A 157 30.06 -3.81 -17.35
C ASN A 157 30.52 -4.75 -18.49
N SER A 158 29.60 -5.35 -19.24
CA SER A 158 29.92 -6.15 -20.42
C SER A 158 28.82 -6.03 -21.48
N ASN A 159 29.23 -6.05 -22.75
CA ASN A 159 28.31 -5.99 -23.88
C ASN A 159 27.72 -7.38 -24.12
N TYR A 160 26.41 -7.55 -23.89
CA TYR A 160 25.70 -8.81 -24.07
C TYR A 160 25.79 -9.38 -25.50
N ARG A 161 26.11 -8.54 -26.49
CA ARG A 161 26.40 -8.97 -27.87
C ARG A 161 27.56 -9.97 -27.94
N ASP A 162 28.53 -9.87 -27.04
CA ASP A 162 29.72 -10.73 -27.06
C ASP A 162 29.38 -12.18 -26.70
N LYS A 163 28.37 -12.39 -25.85
CA LYS A 163 27.88 -13.72 -25.46
C LYS A 163 27.32 -14.53 -26.64
N TYR A 164 26.79 -13.86 -27.66
CA TYR A 164 26.20 -14.51 -28.85
C TYR A 164 27.01 -14.26 -30.11
N SER A 165 28.24 -13.78 -29.98
CA SER A 165 29.14 -13.56 -31.12
C SER A 165 29.31 -14.83 -31.97
N HIS A 166 29.29 -16.01 -31.35
CA HIS A 166 29.33 -17.31 -32.04
C HIS A 166 28.08 -17.62 -32.89
N LEU A 167 26.95 -16.97 -32.62
CA LEU A 167 25.65 -17.24 -33.24
C LEU A 167 25.35 -16.18 -34.31
N ILE A 168 25.75 -14.94 -34.04
CA ILE A 168 25.54 -13.78 -34.91
C ILE A 168 26.64 -13.71 -35.98
N GLY A 169 27.79 -14.34 -35.73
CA GLY A 169 28.96 -14.28 -36.60
C GLY A 169 29.69 -12.96 -36.43
N THR A 170 30.97 -13.02 -36.09
CA THR A 170 31.84 -11.84 -36.19
C THR A 170 32.11 -11.54 -37.67
N SER A 171 32.55 -10.33 -38.00
CA SER A 171 32.85 -9.94 -39.39
C SER A 171 33.78 -10.92 -40.13
N ALA A 172 34.62 -11.67 -39.40
CA ALA A 172 35.46 -12.74 -39.93
C ALA A 172 34.67 -13.90 -40.60
N ALA A 173 33.41 -14.14 -40.18
CA ALA A 173 32.55 -15.15 -40.80
C ALA A 173 32.03 -14.73 -42.20
N LYS A 174 31.97 -13.41 -42.49
CA LYS A 174 31.60 -12.91 -43.82
C LYS A 174 32.69 -13.21 -44.85
N ASP A 175 33.96 -13.16 -44.47
CA ASP A 175 35.07 -13.46 -45.39
C ASP A 175 35.11 -14.95 -45.77
N ALA A 176 34.73 -15.85 -44.87
CA ALA A 176 34.64 -17.28 -45.14
C ALA A 176 33.44 -17.68 -46.05
N ALA A 177 32.42 -16.82 -46.17
CA ALA A 177 31.27 -17.07 -47.05
C ALA A 177 31.60 -16.87 -48.54
N HIS A 178 32.65 -16.09 -48.86
CA HIS A 178 33.10 -15.89 -50.23
C HIS A 178 33.82 -17.12 -50.83
N THR A 179 34.16 -18.12 -50.03
CA THR A 179 34.87 -19.34 -50.48
C THR A 179 33.94 -20.43 -51.01
N LEU A 180 32.62 -20.30 -50.85
CA LEU A 180 31.62 -21.22 -51.39
C LEU A 180 31.11 -20.73 -52.75
N GLU A 181 31.99 -20.68 -53.75
CA GLU A 181 31.55 -20.61 -55.15
C GLU A 181 30.93 -21.95 -55.55
N ALA A 182 29.61 -21.97 -55.69
CA ALA A 182 28.89 -23.11 -56.25
C ALA A 182 29.37 -23.36 -57.70
N ASN A 183 29.87 -24.56 -57.97
CA ASN A 183 30.26 -25.03 -59.31
C ASN A 183 29.11 -24.85 -60.31
N ARG A 184 29.10 -23.76 -61.09
CA ARG A 184 28.14 -23.51 -62.19
C ARG A 184 28.40 -24.37 -63.45
N ALA A 185 29.35 -25.30 -63.39
CA ALA A 185 29.94 -25.97 -64.54
C ALA A 185 29.58 -27.46 -64.67
N TYR A 186 28.40 -27.90 -64.23
CA TYR A 186 27.93 -29.24 -64.60
C TYR A 186 27.52 -29.24 -66.08
N GLY A 187 28.32 -29.89 -66.93
CA GLY A 187 28.04 -30.04 -68.37
C GLY A 187 28.83 -29.14 -69.33
N CYS A 188 29.70 -28.25 -68.83
CA CYS A 188 30.56 -27.40 -69.67
C CYS A 188 32.04 -27.79 -69.51
N VAL A 189 32.65 -28.39 -70.54
CA VAL A 189 34.09 -28.70 -70.54
C VAL A 189 34.90 -27.42 -70.76
N PRO A 190 35.86 -27.07 -69.89
CA PRO A 190 36.73 -25.91 -70.08
C PRO A 190 37.46 -25.94 -71.43
N VAL A 191 37.63 -24.77 -72.06
CA VAL A 191 38.27 -24.63 -73.39
C VAL A 191 39.69 -25.21 -73.41
N ALA A 192 40.42 -25.13 -72.29
CA ALA A 192 41.75 -25.72 -72.13
C ALA A 192 41.77 -27.24 -72.37
N ASN A 193 40.65 -27.94 -72.16
CA ASN A 193 40.55 -29.39 -72.29
C ASN A 193 39.93 -29.80 -73.64
N LYS A 194 39.57 -28.85 -74.52
CA LYS A 194 39.00 -29.16 -75.83
C LYS A 194 40.10 -29.41 -76.86
N ARG A 195 39.88 -30.40 -77.72
CA ARG A 195 40.83 -30.80 -78.78
C ARG A 195 40.96 -29.76 -79.90
N ASP A 196 39.93 -28.96 -80.14
CA ASP A 196 39.95 -27.81 -81.07
C ASP A 196 39.80 -26.53 -80.26
N THR A 197 40.84 -25.70 -80.26
CA THR A 197 40.92 -24.42 -79.56
C THR A 197 40.67 -23.23 -80.48
N ARG A 198 40.46 -23.49 -81.78
CA ARG A 198 40.23 -22.44 -82.77
C ARG A 198 38.93 -21.70 -82.50
N SER A 199 38.90 -20.43 -82.88
CA SER A 199 37.65 -19.67 -82.88
C SER A 199 36.67 -20.27 -83.89
N ILE A 200 35.37 -20.11 -83.62
CA ILE A 200 34.30 -20.56 -84.53
C ILE A 200 34.50 -19.97 -85.93
N GLU A 201 34.94 -18.71 -86.01
CA GLU A 201 35.18 -18.02 -87.27
C GLU A 201 36.34 -18.64 -88.06
N GLU A 202 37.44 -18.99 -87.38
CA GLU A 202 38.59 -19.65 -87.98
C GLU A 202 38.23 -21.03 -88.53
N ALA A 203 37.46 -21.81 -87.75
CA ALA A 203 36.96 -23.10 -88.18
C ALA A 203 36.06 -22.97 -89.43
N MET A 204 35.17 -21.98 -89.45
CA MET A 204 34.27 -21.72 -90.59
C MET A 204 35.04 -21.29 -91.84
N ASN A 205 36.08 -20.46 -91.70
CA ASN A 205 36.93 -20.06 -92.82
C ASN A 205 37.74 -21.24 -93.37
N ALA A 206 38.26 -22.12 -92.51
CA ALA A 206 38.95 -23.34 -92.94
C ALA A 206 38.00 -24.30 -93.70
N ILE A 207 36.75 -24.45 -93.24
CA ILE A 207 35.72 -25.24 -93.95
C ILE A 207 35.43 -24.63 -95.33
N ARG A 208 35.25 -23.29 -95.41
CA ARG A 208 35.01 -22.59 -96.68
C ARG A 208 36.19 -22.75 -97.65
N ALA A 209 37.42 -22.61 -97.16
CA ALA A 209 38.63 -22.81 -97.96
C ALA A 209 38.74 -24.26 -98.47
N LYS A 210 38.49 -25.25 -97.60
CA LYS A 210 38.50 -26.67 -97.98
C LYS A 210 37.40 -27.02 -98.99
N LYS A 211 36.22 -26.39 -98.91
CA LYS A 211 35.17 -26.52 -99.93
C LYS A 211 35.61 -25.96 -101.29
N ARG A 212 36.36 -24.85 -101.32
CA ARG A 212 36.87 -24.25 -102.57
C ARG A 212 37.98 -25.08 -103.25
N GLN A 213 38.74 -25.85 -102.48
CA GLN A 213 39.83 -26.69 -103.01
C GLN A 213 39.40 -28.11 -103.41
N LYS A 214 38.13 -28.50 -103.19
CA LYS A 214 37.63 -29.78 -103.70
C LYS A 214 37.23 -29.62 -105.18
N PRO A 215 37.90 -30.31 -106.13
CA PRO A 215 37.47 -30.30 -107.53
C PRO A 215 36.05 -30.89 -107.64
N GLU A 216 35.22 -30.30 -108.49
CA GLU A 216 33.89 -30.83 -108.82
C GLU A 216 34.03 -32.25 -109.36
N VAL A 217 33.64 -33.23 -108.53
CA VAL A 217 33.43 -34.61 -108.98
C VAL A 217 32.19 -34.60 -109.87
N LYS A 218 32.41 -34.41 -111.17
CA LYS A 218 31.42 -34.72 -112.21
C LYS A 218 31.13 -36.22 -112.18
N SER A 219 29.85 -36.58 -112.21
CA SER A 219 29.40 -37.93 -112.60
C SER A 219 29.85 -38.26 -114.01
#